data_AF-A0A422QRS8-F1
#
_entry.id   AF-A0A422QRS8-F1
#
_cell.length_a   1.000
_cell.length_b   1.000
_cell.length_c   1.000
_cell.angle_alpha   90.00
_cell.angle_beta   90.00
_cell.angle_gamma   90.00
#
_symmetry.space_group_name_H-M   'P 1'
#
loop_
_entity.id
_entity.type
_entity.pdbx_description
1 polymer ?
#
loop_
_entity_poly.entity_id
_entity_poly.type
_entity_poly.pdbx_seq_one_letter_code
_entity_poly.pdbx_strand_id
1 'polypeptide(L)'
;MDVSDEPGGHARRRLSQQDFDSALFAALQEGVCATADIARRLAYSRSRVCVRLIELEDLNHVHRIGKEPGKADVWKHGPELGRDGTPLYPVEPLYPEMAPTPVYADFTPVNGRDPLVAALFGPAPLRA
;
A
#
# COMPACT_ATOMS: atom_id res chain seq x y z
N MET A 1 -12.95 -19.10 -50.99
CA MET A 1 -12.22 -17.87 -50.62
C MET A 1 -12.51 -17.66 -49.16
N ASP A 2 -11.58 -18.09 -48.33
CA ASP A 2 -11.69 -18.11 -46.88
C ASP A 2 -11.12 -16.77 -46.39
N VAL A 3 -11.99 -15.89 -45.87
CA VAL A 3 -11.57 -14.65 -45.21
C VAL A 3 -11.57 -14.96 -43.72
N SER A 4 -10.49 -15.59 -43.28
CA SER A 4 -10.16 -15.66 -41.86
C SER A 4 -9.46 -14.34 -41.50
N ASP A 5 -10.29 -13.38 -41.07
CA ASP A 5 -9.86 -12.13 -40.43
C ASP A 5 -9.37 -12.50 -39.03
N GLU A 6 -8.06 -12.71 -38.90
CA GLU A 6 -7.38 -12.80 -37.61
C GLU A 6 -7.45 -11.41 -36.95
N PRO A 7 -8.05 -11.24 -35.75
CA PRO A 7 -7.94 -9.99 -35.02
C PRO A 7 -6.53 -9.84 -34.48
N GLY A 8 -5.65 -9.28 -35.32
CA GLY A 8 -4.42 -8.64 -34.93
C GLY A 8 -4.72 -7.56 -33.89
N GLY A 9 -4.27 -7.80 -32.66
CA GLY A 9 -4.47 -6.88 -31.57
C GLY A 9 -3.77 -7.35 -30.32
N HIS A 10 -2.43 -7.35 -30.33
CA HIS A 10 -1.67 -7.28 -29.09
C HIS A 10 -1.97 -5.93 -28.41
N ALA A 11 -3.15 -5.83 -27.82
CA ALA A 11 -3.48 -4.81 -26.86
C ALA A 11 -2.45 -4.95 -25.75
N ARG A 12 -1.43 -4.08 -25.77
CA ARG A 12 -0.59 -3.84 -24.61
C ARG A 12 -1.56 -3.50 -23.48
N ARG A 13 -1.88 -4.47 -22.62
CA ARG A 13 -2.69 -4.25 -21.42
C ARG A 13 -2.04 -3.06 -20.73
N ARG A 14 -2.70 -1.90 -20.75
CA ARG A 14 -2.37 -0.81 -19.84
C ARG A 14 -2.64 -1.38 -18.46
N LEU A 15 -1.59 -1.85 -17.79
CA LEU A 15 -1.65 -2.24 -16.39
C LEU A 15 -2.27 -1.09 -15.61
N SER A 16 -3.24 -1.41 -14.76
CA SER A 16 -3.88 -0.41 -13.91
C SER A 16 -2.85 0.21 -12.98
N GLN A 17 -3.15 1.39 -12.42
CA GLN A 17 -2.29 1.98 -11.40
C GLN A 17 -2.06 1.00 -10.23
N GLN A 18 -3.09 0.24 -9.88
CA GLN A 18 -3.04 -0.76 -8.82
C GLN A 18 -2.09 -1.93 -9.14
N ASP A 19 -2.10 -2.41 -10.38
CA ASP A 19 -1.15 -3.45 -10.81
C ASP A 19 0.29 -2.93 -10.78
N PHE A 20 0.48 -1.66 -11.17
CA PHE A 20 1.78 -1.01 -11.14
C PHE A 20 2.30 -0.86 -9.71
N ASP A 21 1.46 -0.39 -8.78
CA ASP A 21 1.80 -0.24 -7.37
C ASP A 21 2.12 -1.61 -6.73
N SER A 22 1.30 -2.62 -7.04
CA SER A 22 1.52 -3.99 -6.56
C SER A 22 2.86 -4.56 -7.02
N ALA A 23 3.21 -4.35 -8.30
CA ALA A 23 4.50 -4.77 -8.85
C ALA A 23 5.68 -3.99 -8.26
N LEU A 24 5.50 -2.68 -8.02
CA LEU A 24 6.49 -1.82 -7.37
C LEU A 24 6.77 -2.27 -5.94
N PHE A 25 5.73 -2.55 -5.15
CA PHE A 25 5.91 -3.06 -3.79
C PHE A 25 6.55 -4.43 -3.77
N ALA A 26 6.17 -5.34 -4.67
CA ALA A 26 6.82 -6.65 -4.79
C ALA A 26 8.33 -6.49 -5.06
N ALA A 27 8.72 -5.58 -5.96
CA ALA A 27 10.13 -5.30 -6.23
C ALA A 27 10.90 -4.75 -5.02
N LEU A 28 10.25 -3.92 -4.19
CA LEU A 28 10.85 -3.35 -2.98
C LEU A 28 10.83 -4.30 -1.77
N GLN A 29 9.95 -5.30 -1.75
CA GLN A 29 9.92 -6.32 -0.68
C GLN A 29 11.11 -7.27 -0.75
N GLU A 30 11.71 -7.46 -1.94
CA GLU A 30 12.97 -8.18 -2.10
C GLU A 30 14.15 -7.47 -1.42
N GLY A 31 13.99 -6.19 -1.11
CA GLY A 31 14.97 -5.38 -0.40
C GLY A 31 15.13 -3.99 -1.00
N VAL A 32 16.25 -3.37 -0.64
CA VAL A 32 16.63 -2.04 -1.08
C VAL A 32 16.87 -2.03 -2.60
N CYS A 33 16.23 -1.10 -3.32
CA CYS A 33 16.37 -1.01 -4.78
C CYS A 33 16.56 0.42 -5.28
N ALA A 34 17.44 0.59 -6.27
CA ALA A 34 17.59 1.84 -7.00
C ALA A 34 16.45 2.05 -8.01
N THR A 35 16.05 3.30 -8.24
CA THR A 35 14.98 3.66 -9.21
C THR A 35 15.23 3.07 -10.60
N ALA A 36 16.50 3.02 -11.04
CA ALA A 36 16.86 2.50 -12.36
C ALA A 36 16.61 0.99 -12.48
N ASP A 37 16.83 0.24 -11.41
CA ASP A 37 16.64 -1.21 -11.40
C ASP A 37 15.17 -1.58 -11.28
N ILE A 38 14.39 -0.84 -10.49
CA ILE A 38 12.92 -0.97 -10.45
C ILE A 38 12.34 -0.74 -11.85
N ALA A 39 12.75 0.35 -12.52
CA ALA A 39 12.31 0.66 -13.87
C ALA A 39 12.63 -0.45 -14.87
N ARG A 40 13.84 -1.03 -14.78
CA ARG A 40 14.28 -2.13 -15.64
C ARG A 40 13.49 -3.41 -15.39
N ARG A 41 13.33 -3.80 -14.12
CA ARG A 41 12.61 -5.01 -13.70
C ARG A 41 11.14 -4.98 -14.13
N LEU A 42 10.50 -3.83 -13.93
CA LEU A 42 9.08 -3.67 -14.22
C LEU A 42 8.80 -3.24 -15.67
N ALA A 43 9.84 -3.04 -16.49
CA ALA A 43 9.74 -2.55 -17.87
C ALA A 43 8.97 -1.21 -18.01
N TYR A 44 9.16 -0.29 -17.05
CA TYR A 44 8.61 1.07 -17.07
C TYR A 44 9.69 2.13 -17.29
N SER A 45 9.28 3.34 -17.67
CA SER A 45 10.21 4.47 -17.75
C SER A 45 10.68 4.88 -16.35
N ARG A 46 11.96 5.28 -16.24
CA ARG A 46 12.54 5.77 -14.98
C ARG A 46 11.76 6.94 -14.41
N SER A 47 11.29 7.86 -15.26
CA SER A 47 10.50 9.02 -14.82
C SER A 47 9.17 8.60 -14.20
N ARG A 48 8.47 7.61 -14.77
CA ARG A 48 7.20 7.12 -14.22
C ARG A 48 7.39 6.46 -12.86
N VAL A 49 8.44 5.65 -12.72
CA VAL A 49 8.79 5.02 -11.44
C VAL A 49 9.18 6.09 -10.41
N CYS A 50 9.98 7.08 -10.80
CA CYS A 50 10.40 8.16 -9.92
C CYS A 50 9.23 8.99 -9.39
N VAL A 51 8.32 9.43 -10.28
CA VAL A 51 7.12 10.16 -9.88
C VAL A 51 6.30 9.33 -8.90
N ARG A 52 6.08 8.05 -9.20
CA ARG A 52 5.27 7.20 -8.31
C ARG A 52 5.95 6.94 -6.96
N LEU A 53 7.27 6.76 -6.92
CA LEU A 53 7.99 6.59 -5.65
C LEU A 53 7.90 7.84 -4.77
N ILE A 54 7.93 9.03 -5.36
CA ILE A 54 7.75 10.30 -4.63
C ILE A 54 6.32 10.37 -4.06
N GLU A 55 5.30 10.07 -4.86
CA GLU A 55 3.91 10.02 -4.38
C GLU A 55 3.73 9.01 -3.24
N LEU A 56 4.36 7.84 -3.34
CA LEU A 56 4.30 6.80 -2.30
C LEU A 56 5.09 7.16 -1.04
N GLU A 57 6.13 8.00 -1.17
CA GLU A 57 6.91 8.56 -0.06
C GLU A 57 6.07 9.57 0.72
N ASP A 58 5.33 10.44 0.02
CA ASP A 58 4.40 11.39 0.64
C ASP A 58 3.29 10.67 1.42
N LEU A 59 2.87 9.49 0.96
CA LEU A 59 1.89 8.63 1.63
C LEU A 59 2.52 7.70 2.70
N ASN A 60 3.83 7.78 2.90
CA ASN A 60 4.62 6.98 3.84
C ASN A 60 4.54 5.44 3.63
N HIS A 61 4.42 5.01 2.37
CA HIS A 61 4.47 3.57 2.00
C HIS A 61 5.88 3.10 1.62
N VAL A 62 6.72 4.03 1.22
CA VAL A 62 8.13 3.81 0.89
C VAL A 62 8.93 4.97 1.46
N HIS A 63 10.23 4.78 1.65
CA HIS A 63 11.10 5.89 2.01
C HIS A 63 12.43 5.77 1.28
N ARG A 64 13.04 6.93 1.00
CA ARG A 64 14.36 7.01 0.42
C ARG A 64 15.41 6.81 1.50
N ILE A 65 16.31 5.86 1.27
CA ILE A 65 17.40 5.57 2.22
C ILE A 65 18.74 6.19 1.81
N GLY A 66 18.82 6.75 0.60
CA GLY A 66 20.02 7.41 0.12
C GLY A 66 20.07 7.56 -1.40
N LYS A 67 21.27 7.85 -1.89
CA LYS A 67 21.58 7.91 -3.32
C LYS A 67 22.73 6.96 -3.62
N GLU A 68 22.59 6.21 -4.69
CA GLU A 68 23.70 5.44 -5.24
C GLU A 68 24.78 6.38 -5.78
N PRO A 69 26.06 5.94 -5.75
CA PRO A 69 27.14 6.68 -6.39
C PRO A 69 26.83 6.85 -7.89
N GLY A 70 26.49 8.07 -8.31
CA GLY A 70 26.31 8.38 -9.72
C GLY A 70 24.88 8.43 -10.27
N LYS A 71 23.86 8.82 -9.46
CA LYS A 71 22.62 9.56 -9.85
C LYS A 71 21.26 8.90 -9.55
N ALA A 72 21.16 7.71 -8.94
CA ALA A 72 19.85 7.10 -8.65
C ALA A 72 19.50 7.16 -7.16
N ASP A 73 18.27 7.54 -6.84
CA ASP A 73 17.73 7.39 -5.49
C ASP A 73 17.50 5.91 -5.17
N VAL A 74 17.74 5.56 -3.92
CA VAL A 74 17.65 4.20 -3.40
C VAL A 74 16.49 4.13 -2.40
N TRP A 75 15.62 3.15 -2.60
CA TRP A 75 14.31 3.07 -1.98
C TRP A 75 14.13 1.77 -1.20
N LYS A 76 13.30 1.84 -0.16
CA LYS A 76 12.90 0.68 0.65
C LYS A 76 11.39 0.68 0.84
N HIS A 77 10.81 -0.53 0.87
CA HIS A 77 9.40 -0.73 1.22
C HIS A 77 9.13 -0.44 2.70
N GLY A 78 7.96 0.14 2.98
CA GLY A 78 7.45 0.40 4.31
C GLY A 78 7.70 1.84 4.77
N PRO A 79 6.99 2.26 5.82
CA PRO A 79 7.14 3.59 6.38
C PRO A 79 8.55 3.82 6.91
N GLU A 80 8.94 5.09 7.00
CA GLU A 80 10.13 5.44 7.75
C GLU A 80 9.88 5.19 9.25
N LEU A 81 10.75 4.41 9.88
CA LEU A 81 10.61 3.99 11.28
C LEU A 81 11.51 4.80 12.21
N GLY A 82 10.97 5.21 13.35
CA GLY A 82 11.70 5.76 14.47
C GLY A 82 12.52 4.70 15.21
N ARG A 83 13.27 5.15 16.22
CA ARG A 83 14.17 4.28 17.01
C ARG A 83 13.44 3.18 17.78
N ASP A 84 12.18 3.41 18.09
CA ASP A 84 11.28 2.47 18.77
C ASP A 84 10.58 1.50 17.81
N GLY A 85 10.86 1.59 16.50
CA GLY A 85 10.22 0.78 15.47
C GLY A 85 8.84 1.26 15.07
N THR A 86 8.39 2.44 15.54
CA THR A 86 7.11 3.03 15.13
C THR A 86 7.27 3.88 13.87
N PRO A 87 6.28 3.95 12.97
CA PRO A 87 6.30 4.89 11.85
C PRO A 87 6.45 6.33 12.34
N LEU A 88 7.38 7.09 11.75
CA LEU A 88 7.58 8.51 12.07
C LEU A 88 6.37 9.37 11.70
N TYR A 89 5.62 8.94 10.69
CA TYR A 89 4.42 9.58 10.18
C TYR A 89 3.30 8.54 10.04
N PRO A 90 2.01 8.94 10.07
CA PRO A 90 0.92 8.05 9.70
C PRO A 90 1.10 7.51 8.28
N VAL A 91 0.64 6.28 8.04
CA VAL A 91 0.58 5.71 6.69
C VAL A 91 -0.78 6.04 6.09
N GLU A 92 -0.80 6.80 5.01
CA GLU A 92 -2.06 7.21 4.36
C GLU A 92 -2.61 6.10 3.45
N PRO A 93 -3.93 5.95 3.30
CA PRO A 93 -4.49 4.93 2.42
C PRO A 93 -4.19 5.22 0.94
N LEU A 94 -3.65 4.24 0.22
CA LEU A 94 -3.34 4.35 -1.22
C LEU A 94 -4.57 4.53 -2.11
N TYR A 95 -5.69 3.94 -1.69
CA TYR A 95 -6.96 3.97 -2.41
C TYR A 95 -8.03 4.37 -1.40
N PRO A 96 -8.38 5.67 -1.29
CA PRO A 96 -9.34 6.15 -0.28
C PRO A 96 -10.73 5.53 -0.43
N GLU A 97 -11.11 5.08 -1.63
CA GLU A 97 -12.36 4.34 -1.85
C GLU A 97 -12.34 2.91 -1.27
N MET A 98 -11.16 2.39 -0.93
CA MET A 98 -10.95 1.12 -0.24
C MET A 98 -10.49 1.30 1.21
N ALA A 99 -10.29 2.54 1.66
CA ALA A 99 -10.08 2.78 3.07
C ALA A 99 -11.33 2.26 3.79
N PRO A 100 -11.18 1.49 4.90
CA PRO A 100 -12.33 1.17 5.72
C PRO A 100 -12.98 2.53 6.04
N THR A 101 -14.21 2.73 5.58
CA THR A 101 -15.03 3.84 6.06
C THR A 101 -14.90 3.81 7.57
N PRO A 102 -14.51 4.91 8.24
CA PRO A 102 -14.60 4.92 9.68
C PRO A 102 -16.06 4.62 9.97
N VAL A 103 -16.29 3.41 10.49
CA VAL A 103 -17.59 2.97 10.94
C VAL A 103 -17.86 3.81 12.18
N TYR A 104 -18.29 5.05 11.95
CA TYR A 104 -19.18 5.77 12.84
C TYR A 104 -20.61 5.23 12.64
N ALA A 105 -20.77 3.93 12.34
CA ALA A 105 -22.04 3.26 12.50
C ALA A 105 -22.09 2.78 13.95
N ASP A 106 -22.85 3.53 14.74
CA ASP A 106 -23.54 3.06 15.94
C ASP A 106 -22.67 2.45 17.04
N PHE A 107 -21.92 3.31 17.73
CA PHE A 107 -21.94 3.20 19.19
C PHE A 107 -23.33 3.62 19.68
N THR A 108 -24.34 2.76 19.49
CA THR A 108 -25.43 2.75 20.47
C THR A 108 -24.76 2.40 21.80
N PRO A 109 -24.84 3.24 22.85
CA PRO A 109 -24.34 2.87 24.15
C PRO A 109 -25.01 1.55 24.53
N VAL A 110 -24.21 0.47 24.57
CA VAL A 110 -24.69 -0.85 24.96
C VAL A 110 -25.24 -0.69 26.36
N ASN A 111 -26.55 -0.70 26.46
CA ASN A 111 -27.26 -0.66 27.72
C ASN A 111 -26.90 -1.97 28.43
N GLY A 112 -25.97 -1.92 29.39
CA GLY A 112 -25.45 -3.08 30.14
C GLY A 112 -26.49 -3.80 31.01
N ARG A 113 -27.78 -3.56 30.76
CA ARG A 113 -28.94 -4.23 31.36
C ARG A 113 -29.58 -5.27 30.45
N ASP A 114 -29.07 -5.49 29.24
CA ASP A 114 -29.57 -6.56 28.37
C ASP A 114 -29.17 -7.95 28.92
N PRO A 115 -30.12 -8.80 29.32
CA PRO A 115 -29.83 -10.11 29.91
C PRO A 115 -29.13 -11.07 28.93
N LEU A 116 -29.21 -10.84 27.61
CA LEU A 116 -28.50 -11.66 26.63
C LEU A 116 -27.01 -11.31 26.55
N VAL A 117 -26.63 -10.06 26.85
CA VAL A 117 -25.23 -9.60 26.88
C VAL A 117 -24.53 -10.06 28.16
N ALA A 118 -25.24 -10.07 29.30
CA ALA A 118 -24.71 -10.54 30.58
C ALA A 118 -24.30 -12.03 30.55
N ALA A 119 -24.99 -12.84 29.75
CA ALA A 119 -24.69 -14.27 29.59
C ALA A 119 -23.43 -14.53 28.75
N LEU A 120 -23.07 -13.63 27.83
CA LEU A 120 -21.93 -13.83 26.93
C LEU A 120 -20.59 -13.39 27.53
N PHE A 121 -20.61 -12.38 28.40
CA PHE A 121 -19.39 -11.74 28.91
C PHE A 121 -19.13 -11.98 30.40
N GLY A 122 -20.04 -12.64 31.12
CA GLY A 122 -19.92 -12.90 32.55
C GLY A 122 -19.89 -11.63 33.41
N PRO A 123 -20.09 -11.73 34.74
CA PRO A 123 -19.93 -10.58 35.61
C PRO A 123 -18.46 -10.17 35.64
N ALA A 124 -18.18 -8.89 35.34
CA ALA A 124 -16.86 -8.32 35.48
C ALA A 124 -16.34 -8.52 36.91
N PRO A 125 -15.04 -8.82 37.11
CA PRO A 125 -14.48 -8.95 38.46
C PRO A 125 -14.62 -7.62 39.20
N LEU A 126 -15.19 -7.68 40.41
CA LEU A 126 -15.19 -6.58 41.37
C LEU A 126 -13.74 -6.17 41.64
N ARG A 127 -13.36 -4.98 41.16
CA ARG A 127 -12.16 -4.29 41.66
C ARG A 127 -12.45 -3.88 43.10
N ALA A 128 -11.64 -4.40 44.02
CA ALA A 128 -11.57 -3.98 45.42
C ALA A 128 -11.05 -2.54 45.54
#